data_AF-E6SS68-F1
#
_entry.id   AF-E6SS68-F1
#
_cell.length_a   1.000
_cell.length_b   1.000
_cell.length_c   1.000
_cell.angle_alpha   90.00
_cell.angle_beta   90.00
_cell.angle_gamma   90.00
#
_symmetry.space_group_name_H-M   'P 1'
#
loop_
_entity.id
_entity.type
_entity.pdbx_description
1 polymer ?
#
loop_
_entity_poly.entity_id
_entity_poly.type
_entity_poly.pdbx_seq_one_letter_code
_entity_poly.pdbx_strand_id
1 'polypeptide(L)' 'MNKSVEHKPISVFQKILEDKKAIRKCIQIKGDVKKIAEERGIKFATPL' A
#
# COMPACT_ATOMS: atom_id res chain seq x y z
N MET A 1 3.18 -4.49 -29.20
CA MET A 1 1.90 -3.94 -28.70
C MET A 1 2.20 -3.12 -27.45
N ASN A 2 2.25 -1.79 -27.60
CA ASN A 2 2.46 -0.87 -26.48
C ASN A 2 1.20 -0.92 -25.61
N LYS A 3 1.27 -1.58 -24.45
CA LYS A 3 0.22 -1.50 -23.44
C LYS A 3 0.30 -0.11 -22.83
N SER A 4 -0.44 0.82 -23.41
CA SER A 4 -0.79 2.10 -22.78
C SER A 4 -1.36 1.76 -21.41
N VAL A 5 -0.61 2.06 -20.35
CA VAL A 5 -1.10 1.96 -18.98
C VAL A 5 -2.11 3.09 -18.84
N GLU A 6 -3.36 2.81 -19.17
CA GLU A 6 -4.49 3.65 -18.79
C GLU A 6 -4.38 3.86 -17.28
N HIS A 7 -4.01 5.08 -16.87
CA HIS A 7 -4.21 5.55 -15.51
C HIS A 7 -5.72 5.67 -15.28
N LYS A 8 -6.39 4.52 -15.11
CA LYS A 8 -7.74 4.49 -14.53
C LYS A 8 -7.64 5.17 -13.18
N PRO A 9 -8.58 6.07 -12.82
CA PRO A 9 -8.62 6.63 -11.49
C PRO A 9 -8.73 5.46 -10.51
N ILE A 10 -7.62 5.16 -9.83
CA ILE A 10 -7.55 4.02 -8.90
C ILE A 10 -8.59 4.32 -7.84
N SER A 11 -9.62 3.49 -7.78
CA SER A 11 -10.66 3.62 -6.77
C SER A 11 -9.98 3.61 -5.40
N VAL A 12 -10.44 4.45 -4.47
CA VAL A 12 -9.90 4.49 -3.10
C VAL A 12 -9.83 3.08 -2.49
N PHE A 13 -10.81 2.22 -2.82
CA PHE A 13 -10.83 0.81 -2.41
C PHE A 13 -9.69 -0.03 -3.01
N GLN A 14 -9.31 0.20 -4.27
CA GLN A 14 -8.19 -0.50 -4.90
C GLN A 14 -6.87 -0.12 -4.23
N LYS A 15 -6.67 1.18 -3.94
CA LYS A 15 -5.50 1.64 -3.21
C LYS A 15 -5.40 0.97 -1.83
N ILE A 16 -6.50 0.93 -1.08
CA ILE A 16 -6.57 0.24 0.22
C ILE A 16 -6.23 -1.26 0.09
N LEU A 17 -6.73 -1.94 -0.95
CA LEU A 17 -6.44 -3.36 -1.17
C LEU A 17 -4.95 -3.60 -1.46
N GLU A 18 -4.32 -2.73 -2.24
CA GLU A 18 -2.88 -2.80 -2.53
C GLU A 18 -2.04 -2.53 -1.29
N ASP A 19 -2.40 -1.50 -0.52
CA ASP A 19 -1.72 -1.15 0.73
C ASP A 19 -1.82 -2.29 1.76
N LYS A 20 -3.00 -2.92 1.88
CA LYS A 20 -3.20 -4.10 2.72
C LYS A 20 -2.32 -5.28 2.29
N LYS A 21 -2.19 -5.52 0.98
CA LYS A 21 -1.32 -6.58 0.44
C LYS A 21 0.16 -6.29 0.74
N ALA A 22 0.59 -5.03 0.58
CA ALA A 22 1.96 -4.61 0.83
C ALA A 22 2.34 -4.76 2.31
N ILE A 23 1.49 -4.28 3.22
CA ILE A 23 1.70 -4.44 4.67
C ILE A 23 1.76 -5.91 5.04
N ARG A 24 0.83 -6.74 4.52
CA ARG A 24 0.85 -8.19 4.78
C ARG A 24 2.15 -8.84 4.35
N LYS A 25 2.63 -8.54 3.13
CA LYS A 25 3.89 -9.08 2.62
C LYS A 25 5.07 -8.64 3.49
N CYS A 26 5.09 -7.38 3.92
CA CYS A 26 6.08 -6.84 4.84
C CYS A 26 6.15 -7.62 6.16
N ILE A 27 4.99 -7.86 6.78
CA ILE A 27 4.89 -8.61 8.04
C ILE A 27 5.39 -10.05 7.87
N GLN A 28 5.04 -10.71 6.75
CA GLN A 28 5.46 -12.08 6.46
C GLN A 28 6.98 -12.23 6.33
N ILE A 29 7.66 -11.23 5.76
CA ILE A 29 9.12 -11.24 5.61
C ILE A 29 9.85 -10.66 6.85
N LYS A 30 9.12 -10.38 7.95
CA LYS A 30 9.63 -9.65 9.12
C LYS A 30 10.30 -8.31 8.75
N GLY A 31 9.77 -7.65 7.73
CA GLY A 31 10.24 -6.36 7.25
C GLY A 31 9.77 -5.20 8.12
N ASP A 32 10.32 -4.01 7.86
CA ASP A 32 9.95 -2.79 8.56
C ASP A 32 8.66 -2.19 8.00
N VAL A 33 7.57 -2.40 8.75
CA VAL A 33 6.23 -1.96 8.39
C VAL A 33 6.11 -0.42 8.41
N LYS A 34 6.91 0.26 9.23
CA LYS A 34 6.87 1.73 9.34
C LYS A 34 7.42 2.39 8.07
N LYS A 35 8.50 1.85 7.51
CA LYS A 35 9.07 2.31 6.24
C LYS A 35 8.08 2.18 5.08
N ILE A 36 7.42 1.02 4.97
CA ILE A 36 6.41 0.81 3.91
C ILE A 36 5.20 1.73 4.09
N ALA A 37 4.82 2.03 5.34
CA ALA A 37 3.75 2.98 5.60
C ALA A 37 4.14 4.42 5.22
N GLU A 38 5.37 4.85 5.51
CA GLU A 38 5.89 6.16 5.10
C GLU A 38 5.96 6.29 3.57
N GLU A 39 6.50 5.28 2.87
CA GLU A 39 6.57 5.23 1.40
C GLU A 39 5.19 5.31 0.74
N ARG A 40 4.17 4.74 1.38
CA ARG A 40 2.79 4.69 0.86
C ARG A 40 1.88 5.79 1.42
N GLY A 41 2.37 6.60 2.36
CA GLY A 41 1.59 7.65 3.02
C GLY A 41 0.48 7.13 3.95
N ILE A 42 0.67 5.94 4.53
CA ILE A 42 -0.27 5.32 5.47
C ILE A 42 0.02 5.84 6.89
N LYS A 43 -0.99 6.41 7.54
CA LYS A 43 -0.90 6.82 8.94
C LYS A 43 -1.43 5.72 9.86
N PHE A 44 -0.63 5.28 10.82
CA PHE A 44 -1.10 4.39 11.87
C PHE A 44 -1.91 5.16 12.91
N ALA A 45 -2.96 4.54 13.44
CA ALA A 45 -3.65 5.06 14.60
C ALA A 45 -2.70 4.99 15.81
N THR A 46 -2.45 6.14 16.43
CA THR A 46 -1.83 6.20 17.75
C THR A 46 -2.90 5.95 18.80
N PRO A 47 -2.80 4.89 19.62
CA PRO A 47 -3.67 4.74 20.78
C PRO A 47 -3.41 5.89 21.76
N LEU A 48 -4.47 6.36 22.45
CA LEU A 48 -4.39 7.35 23.51
C LEU A 48 -3.84 6.73 24.80
#